data_AF-Q9U0D8-F1
#
_entry.id   AF-Q9U0D8-F1
#
_cell.length_a   1.000
_cell.length_b   1.000
_cell.length_c   1.000
_cell.angle_alpha   90.00
_cell.angle_beta   90.00
_cell.angle_gamma   90.00
#
_symmetry.space_group_name_H-M   'P 1'
#
loop_
_entity.id
_entity.type
_entity.pdbx_description
1 polymer ?
#
loop_
_entity_poly.entity_id
_entity_poly.type
_entity_poly.pdbx_seq_one_letter_code
_entity_poly.pdbx_strand_id
1 'polypeptide(L)'
;MTTMSRVLHLLTVPLLCARVGMGQAGDGEDCGGQSVPPKVEDVHTMCDLARQLRALETASQSAVTAVVAFAREASEAKERAEKAVGRAKSKNRGVDVATEAAARAGAAAQRAETVVSDAKKHAANLTAVSKDAVETTDESLRLLATCEKADEPIRTAAEKCTGAAADVTSKSLESALNAFAELVPDDADEIREHGMVFVAGLKSLEDDVRMAGEAKYEAEKAEGDASDAADGARAVLTSGCVLSLLAALH
;
A
#
# COMPACT_ATOMS: atom_id res chain seq x y z
N MET A 1 -14.40 -19.69 12.60
CA MET A 1 -14.67 -18.64 11.59
C MET A 1 -15.95 -17.86 11.92
N THR A 2 -16.18 -17.49 13.19
CA THR A 2 -17.45 -16.87 13.65
C THR A 2 -17.24 -15.71 14.63
N THR A 3 -15.99 -15.38 14.97
CA THR A 3 -15.68 -14.30 15.92
C THR A 3 -15.47 -12.96 15.22
N MET A 4 -14.82 -12.90 14.04
CA MET A 4 -14.58 -11.61 13.34
C MET A 4 -15.85 -10.95 12.78
N SER A 5 -16.88 -11.73 12.45
CA SER A 5 -18.17 -11.19 11.96
C SER A 5 -18.93 -10.38 13.02
N ARG A 6 -18.63 -10.58 14.32
CA ARG A 6 -19.16 -9.76 15.41
C ARG A 6 -18.33 -8.51 15.70
N VAL A 7 -17.08 -8.47 15.25
CA VAL A 7 -16.11 -7.41 15.56
C VAL A 7 -16.36 -6.16 14.72
N LEU A 8 -16.84 -6.30 13.48
CA LEU A 8 -17.21 -5.15 12.64
C LEU A 8 -18.65 -4.66 12.80
N HIS A 9 -19.55 -5.48 13.35
CA HIS A 9 -20.91 -5.03 13.71
C HIS A 9 -20.92 -3.94 14.79
N LEU A 10 -19.81 -3.76 15.49
CA LEU A 10 -19.61 -2.70 16.48
C LEU A 10 -19.18 -1.38 15.85
N LEU A 11 -18.66 -1.35 14.61
CA LEU A 11 -18.11 -0.10 14.10
C LEU A 11 -19.14 0.89 13.53
N THR A 12 -20.26 0.48 12.93
CA THR A 12 -20.95 1.49 12.09
C THR A 12 -22.44 1.33 11.81
N VAL A 13 -23.12 0.23 12.17
CA VAL A 13 -24.61 0.22 12.05
C VAL A 13 -25.28 0.63 13.35
N PRO A 14 -25.11 -0.05 14.50
CA PRO A 14 -25.91 0.29 15.66
C PRO A 14 -25.39 1.53 16.39
N LEU A 15 -24.12 1.91 16.28
CA LEU A 15 -23.54 3.00 17.07
C LEU A 15 -23.63 4.37 16.38
N LEU A 16 -23.43 4.43 15.06
CA LEU A 16 -23.79 5.62 14.29
C LEU A 16 -25.30 5.78 14.25
N CYS A 17 -26.08 4.73 13.99
CA CYS A 17 -27.53 4.82 14.13
C CYS A 17 -27.91 5.19 15.57
N ALA A 18 -27.50 4.50 16.63
CA ALA A 18 -27.94 4.80 18.01
C ALA A 18 -27.43 6.14 18.57
N ARG A 19 -26.28 6.67 18.14
CA ARG A 19 -25.79 8.00 18.57
C ARG A 19 -26.17 9.14 17.62
N VAL A 20 -26.65 8.82 16.42
CA VAL A 20 -27.36 9.73 15.49
C VAL A 20 -28.90 9.58 15.62
N GLY A 21 -29.39 8.81 16.61
CA GLY A 21 -30.81 8.68 16.95
C GLY A 21 -31.58 7.51 16.31
N MET A 22 -31.04 6.29 16.39
CA MET A 22 -31.61 5.06 15.83
C MET A 22 -31.15 3.85 16.64
N GLY A 23 -31.79 3.65 17.81
CA GLY A 23 -31.69 2.43 18.60
C GLY A 23 -32.33 1.22 17.92
N GLN A 24 -32.00 0.03 18.44
CA GLN A 24 -32.39 -1.30 17.94
C GLN A 24 -33.87 -1.43 17.51
N ALA A 25 -34.05 -2.09 16.37
CA ALA A 25 -35.31 -2.48 15.76
C ALA A 25 -36.29 -3.14 16.74
N GLY A 26 -37.31 -2.37 17.14
CA GLY A 26 -38.64 -2.88 17.44
C GLY A 26 -39.54 -2.54 16.25
N ASP A 27 -40.41 -3.46 15.86
CA ASP A 27 -41.30 -3.36 14.70
C ASP A 27 -42.05 -2.02 14.62
N GLY A 28 -41.56 -1.10 13.79
CA GLY A 28 -42.19 0.19 13.52
C GLY A 28 -41.17 1.27 13.17
N GLU A 29 -41.45 2.02 12.11
CA GLU A 29 -40.72 3.17 11.58
C GLU A 29 -40.41 4.27 12.62
N ASP A 30 -39.46 4.02 13.51
CA ASP A 30 -39.05 5.00 14.52
C ASP A 30 -37.54 5.24 14.47
N CYS A 31 -37.15 6.30 13.77
CA CYS A 31 -35.90 7.00 14.03
C CYS A 31 -36.02 7.66 15.43
N GLY A 32 -35.88 6.84 16.47
CA GLY A 32 -36.24 7.15 17.85
C GLY A 32 -35.26 8.09 18.57
N GLY A 33 -35.79 9.23 18.99
CA GLY A 33 -35.72 9.71 20.38
C GLY A 33 -34.37 10.05 21.00
N GLN A 34 -33.97 11.32 20.87
CA GLN A 34 -32.97 12.08 21.66
C GLN A 34 -31.49 11.65 21.55
N SER A 35 -30.79 12.29 20.63
CA SER A 35 -29.44 12.86 20.80
C SER A 35 -29.25 13.94 19.72
N VAL A 36 -28.40 14.93 19.98
CA VAL A 36 -28.22 16.12 19.13
C VAL A 36 -28.00 15.70 17.66
N PRO A 37 -28.75 16.25 16.68
CA PRO A 37 -28.55 15.89 15.28
C PRO A 37 -27.10 16.11 14.86
N PRO A 38 -26.52 15.21 14.05
CA PRO A 38 -25.12 15.26 13.64
C PRO A 38 -24.90 16.58 12.91
N LYS A 39 -23.76 17.22 13.15
CA LYS A 39 -23.42 18.42 12.40
C LYS A 39 -23.03 18.02 10.98
N VAL A 40 -23.16 18.95 10.03
CA VAL A 40 -22.78 18.69 8.64
C VAL A 40 -21.29 18.33 8.53
N GLU A 41 -20.46 18.90 9.41
CA GLU A 41 -19.04 18.58 9.54
C GLU A 41 -18.78 17.11 9.92
N ASP A 42 -19.66 16.51 10.72
CA ASP A 42 -19.54 15.11 11.14
C ASP A 42 -19.79 14.17 9.94
N VAL A 43 -20.78 14.51 9.10
CA VAL A 43 -21.06 13.80 7.84
C VAL A 43 -19.90 13.92 6.87
N HIS A 44 -19.28 15.10 6.76
CA HIS A 44 -18.10 15.30 5.93
C HIS A 44 -16.92 14.43 6.38
N THR A 45 -16.69 14.32 7.67
CA THR A 45 -15.61 13.49 8.22
C THR A 45 -15.84 12.00 7.96
N MET A 46 -17.08 11.52 8.16
CA MET A 46 -17.45 10.15 7.78
C MET A 46 -17.30 9.92 6.28
N CYS A 47 -17.64 10.93 5.47
CA CYS A 47 -17.47 10.86 4.02
C CYS A 47 -16.00 10.73 3.60
N ASP A 48 -15.11 11.48 4.24
CA ASP A 48 -13.68 11.40 3.97
C ASP A 48 -13.14 10.01 4.29
N LEU A 49 -13.54 9.41 5.41
CA LEU A 49 -13.21 8.02 5.74
C LEU A 49 -13.77 7.04 4.69
N ALA A 50 -15.04 7.18 4.29
CA ALA A 50 -15.66 6.33 3.27
C ALA A 50 -14.89 6.38 1.95
N ARG A 51 -14.45 7.57 1.52
CA ARG A 51 -13.64 7.75 0.33
C ARG A 51 -12.28 7.07 0.44
N GLN A 52 -11.63 7.09 1.61
CA GLN A 52 -10.39 6.35 1.83
C GLN A 52 -10.62 4.84 1.71
N LEU A 53 -11.66 4.31 2.36
CA LEU A 53 -11.99 2.88 2.37
C LEU A 53 -12.31 2.36 0.95
N ARG A 54 -13.14 3.09 0.18
CA ARG A 54 -13.48 2.73 -1.21
C ARG A 54 -12.26 2.69 -2.14
N ALA A 55 -11.21 3.45 -1.83
CA ALA A 55 -9.98 3.47 -2.63
C ALA A 55 -9.04 2.30 -2.35
N LEU A 56 -9.22 1.54 -1.26
CA LEU A 56 -8.27 0.50 -0.84
C LEU A 56 -8.10 -0.61 -1.87
N GLU A 57 -9.17 -1.00 -2.57
CA GLU A 57 -9.09 -2.00 -3.65
C GLU A 57 -8.21 -1.49 -4.81
N THR A 58 -8.44 -0.24 -5.23
CA THR A 58 -7.67 0.37 -6.33
C THR A 58 -6.20 0.60 -5.93
N ALA A 59 -5.95 1.07 -4.70
CA ALA A 59 -4.61 1.23 -4.16
C ALA A 59 -3.86 -0.11 -4.11
N SER A 60 -4.54 -1.17 -3.69
CA SER A 60 -3.98 -2.54 -3.66
C SER A 60 -3.61 -3.04 -5.07
N GLN A 61 -4.49 -2.85 -6.05
CA GLN A 61 -4.22 -3.24 -7.44
C GLN A 61 -3.05 -2.44 -8.05
N SER A 62 -2.97 -1.14 -7.73
CA SER A 62 -1.88 -0.26 -8.18
C SER A 62 -0.54 -0.72 -7.59
N ALA A 63 -0.49 -0.99 -6.29
CA ALA A 63 0.71 -1.49 -5.61
C ALA A 63 1.20 -2.83 -6.20
N VAL A 64 0.30 -3.80 -6.38
CA VAL A 64 0.66 -5.10 -7.01
C VAL A 64 1.17 -4.91 -8.43
N THR A 65 0.55 -4.01 -9.21
CA THR A 65 0.98 -3.70 -10.58
C THR A 65 2.40 -3.13 -10.59
N ALA A 66 2.71 -2.21 -9.67
CA ALA A 66 4.04 -1.62 -9.53
C ALA A 66 5.09 -2.66 -9.14
N VAL A 67 4.79 -3.50 -8.15
CA VAL A 67 5.69 -4.57 -7.68
C VAL A 67 5.99 -5.58 -8.80
N VAL A 68 4.97 -5.99 -9.56
CA VAL A 68 5.15 -6.88 -10.72
C VAL A 68 6.02 -6.23 -11.80
N ALA A 69 5.83 -4.95 -12.08
CA ALA A 69 6.67 -4.22 -13.03
C ALA A 69 8.14 -4.17 -12.58
N PHE A 70 8.39 -3.88 -11.29
CA PHE A 70 9.74 -3.88 -10.73
C PHE A 70 10.41 -5.25 -10.77
N ALA A 71 9.68 -6.33 -10.47
CA ALA A 71 10.21 -7.70 -10.57
C ALA A 71 10.55 -8.09 -12.01
N ARG A 72 9.73 -7.67 -12.98
CA ARG A 72 10.04 -7.85 -14.41
C ARG A 72 11.31 -7.11 -14.80
N GLU A 73 11.43 -5.84 -14.45
CA GLU A 73 12.63 -5.02 -14.72
C GLU A 73 13.89 -5.61 -14.08
N ALA A 74 13.79 -6.13 -12.84
CA ALA A 74 14.88 -6.82 -12.16
C ALA A 74 15.30 -8.11 -12.90
N SER A 75 14.33 -8.88 -13.39
CA SER A 75 14.58 -10.09 -14.18
C SER A 75 15.23 -9.78 -15.53
N GLU A 76 14.82 -8.70 -16.20
CA GLU A 76 15.47 -8.23 -17.42
C GLU A 76 16.92 -7.78 -17.16
N ALA A 77 17.19 -7.12 -16.02
CA ALA A 77 18.55 -6.77 -15.61
C ALA A 77 19.42 -8.02 -15.36
N LYS A 78 18.86 -9.04 -14.71
CA LYS A 78 19.52 -10.36 -14.58
C LYS A 78 19.89 -10.94 -15.94
N GLU A 79 18.96 -11.00 -16.90
CA GLU A 79 19.25 -11.53 -18.24
C GLU A 79 20.36 -10.77 -18.96
N ARG A 80 20.38 -9.43 -18.82
CA ARG A 80 21.44 -8.58 -19.38
C ARG A 80 22.79 -8.86 -18.71
N ALA A 81 22.81 -9.07 -17.40
CA ALA A 81 24.03 -9.43 -16.66
C ALA A 81 24.58 -10.81 -17.09
N GLU A 82 23.72 -11.80 -17.27
CA GLU A 82 24.10 -13.13 -17.78
C GLU A 82 24.66 -13.05 -19.22
N LYS A 83 24.07 -12.21 -20.07
CA LYS A 83 24.64 -11.93 -21.41
C LYS A 83 26.02 -11.28 -21.31
N ALA A 84 26.25 -10.39 -20.33
CA ALA A 84 27.57 -9.80 -20.09
C ALA A 84 28.61 -10.84 -19.68
N VAL A 85 28.24 -11.84 -18.87
CA VAL A 85 29.10 -13.01 -18.59
C VAL A 85 29.47 -13.75 -19.87
N GLY A 86 28.51 -13.97 -20.77
CA GLY A 86 28.77 -14.57 -22.09
C GLY A 86 29.80 -13.78 -22.90
N ARG A 87 29.68 -12.43 -22.92
CA ARG A 87 30.66 -11.55 -23.56
C ARG A 87 32.04 -11.66 -22.89
N ALA A 88 32.11 -11.61 -21.57
CA ALA A 88 33.36 -11.74 -20.81
C ALA A 88 34.08 -13.06 -21.12
N LYS A 89 33.32 -14.18 -21.18
CA LYS A 89 33.83 -15.51 -21.54
C LYS A 89 34.38 -15.53 -22.96
N SER A 90 33.66 -14.95 -23.92
CA SER A 90 34.12 -14.89 -25.33
C SER A 90 35.42 -14.10 -25.51
N LYS A 91 35.63 -13.06 -24.68
CA LYS A 91 36.85 -12.23 -24.69
C LYS A 91 37.95 -12.77 -23.75
N ASN A 92 37.68 -13.84 -23.00
CA ASN A 92 38.52 -14.38 -21.94
C ASN A 92 39.06 -13.31 -20.96
N ARG A 93 38.20 -12.34 -20.60
CA ARG A 93 38.54 -11.18 -19.76
C ARG A 93 37.38 -10.80 -18.86
N GLY A 94 37.66 -10.55 -17.59
CA GLY A 94 36.65 -10.08 -16.63
C GLY A 94 35.57 -11.11 -16.26
N VAL A 95 35.80 -12.39 -16.57
CA VAL A 95 34.80 -13.47 -16.39
C VAL A 95 34.35 -13.59 -14.94
N ASP A 96 35.28 -13.62 -13.99
CA ASP A 96 34.96 -13.84 -12.58
C ASP A 96 34.13 -12.69 -12.02
N VAL A 97 34.55 -11.44 -12.29
CA VAL A 97 33.84 -10.23 -11.85
C VAL A 97 32.46 -10.14 -12.49
N ALA A 98 32.34 -10.42 -13.80
CA ALA A 98 31.05 -10.44 -14.48
C ALA A 98 30.12 -11.53 -13.92
N THR A 99 30.67 -12.70 -13.60
CA THR A 99 29.90 -13.83 -13.06
C THR A 99 29.38 -13.53 -11.65
N GLU A 100 30.21 -12.95 -10.80
CA GLU A 100 29.81 -12.52 -9.46
C GLU A 100 28.72 -11.44 -9.52
N ALA A 101 28.88 -10.45 -10.39
CA ALA A 101 27.90 -9.40 -10.61
C ALA A 101 26.57 -9.96 -11.15
N ALA A 102 26.60 -10.89 -12.11
CA ALA A 102 25.40 -11.57 -12.59
C ALA A 102 24.71 -12.40 -11.49
N ALA A 103 25.47 -13.04 -10.59
CA ALA A 103 24.89 -13.74 -9.44
C ALA A 103 24.18 -12.77 -8.47
N ARG A 104 24.74 -11.58 -8.23
CA ARG A 104 24.07 -10.52 -7.45
C ARG A 104 22.79 -10.04 -8.11
N ALA A 105 22.80 -9.82 -9.43
CA ALA A 105 21.60 -9.47 -10.19
C ALA A 105 20.53 -10.57 -10.10
N GLY A 106 20.93 -11.84 -10.20
CA GLY A 106 20.04 -12.99 -10.04
C GLY A 106 19.41 -13.08 -8.65
N ALA A 107 20.20 -12.86 -7.59
CA ALA A 107 19.70 -12.85 -6.22
C ALA A 107 18.72 -11.69 -5.97
N ALA A 108 18.98 -10.52 -6.56
CA ALA A 108 18.09 -9.36 -6.47
C ALA A 108 16.78 -9.58 -7.22
N ALA A 109 16.81 -10.11 -8.44
CA ALA A 109 15.61 -10.50 -9.19
C ALA A 109 14.76 -11.52 -8.42
N GLN A 110 15.39 -12.52 -7.78
CA GLN A 110 14.68 -13.50 -6.96
C GLN A 110 13.98 -12.87 -5.74
N ARG A 111 14.61 -11.87 -5.10
CA ARG A 111 13.96 -11.11 -4.02
C ARG A 111 12.74 -10.35 -4.53
N ALA A 112 12.85 -9.69 -5.68
CA ALA A 112 11.73 -8.96 -6.27
C ALA A 112 10.53 -9.89 -6.56
N GLU A 113 10.77 -11.11 -7.08
CA GLU A 113 9.72 -12.11 -7.28
C GLU A 113 9.07 -12.61 -5.97
N THR A 114 9.84 -12.75 -4.89
CA THR A 114 9.27 -13.05 -3.58
C THR A 114 8.30 -11.95 -3.13
N VAL A 115 8.69 -10.69 -3.32
CA VAL A 115 7.84 -9.53 -2.97
C VAL A 115 6.56 -9.49 -3.81
N VAL A 116 6.57 -9.94 -5.07
CA VAL A 116 5.33 -10.09 -5.88
C VAL A 116 4.31 -11.00 -5.20
N SER A 117 4.77 -12.14 -4.66
CA SER A 117 3.91 -13.07 -3.94
C SER A 117 3.31 -12.41 -2.69
N ASP A 118 4.11 -11.68 -1.93
CA ASP A 118 3.68 -11.07 -0.68
C ASP A 118 2.74 -9.88 -0.91
N ALA A 119 3.03 -9.04 -1.91
CA ALA A 119 2.13 -7.96 -2.35
C ALA A 119 0.75 -8.49 -2.75
N LYS A 120 0.68 -9.60 -3.48
CA LYS A 120 -0.60 -10.24 -3.85
C LYS A 120 -1.38 -10.71 -2.62
N LYS A 121 -0.70 -11.28 -1.62
CA LYS A 121 -1.35 -11.70 -0.35
C LYS A 121 -1.84 -10.50 0.43
N HIS A 122 -1.01 -9.47 0.60
CA HIS A 122 -1.39 -8.24 1.33
C HIS A 122 -2.56 -7.54 0.65
N ALA A 123 -2.57 -7.44 -0.69
CA ALA A 123 -3.67 -6.87 -1.47
C ALA A 123 -4.98 -7.65 -1.29
N ALA A 124 -4.92 -8.98 -1.40
CA ALA A 124 -6.10 -9.83 -1.22
C ALA A 124 -6.64 -9.73 0.21
N ASN A 125 -5.75 -9.74 1.21
CA ASN A 125 -6.13 -9.58 2.60
C ASN A 125 -6.76 -8.21 2.86
N LEU A 126 -6.14 -7.12 2.39
CA LEU A 126 -6.64 -5.76 2.60
C LEU A 126 -8.03 -5.58 1.97
N THR A 127 -8.21 -6.05 0.73
CA THR A 127 -9.51 -5.99 0.04
C THR A 127 -10.58 -6.82 0.77
N ALA A 128 -10.21 -8.00 1.28
CA ALA A 128 -11.14 -8.85 2.02
C ALA A 128 -11.56 -8.23 3.36
N VAL A 129 -10.64 -7.64 4.12
CA VAL A 129 -10.97 -7.02 5.42
C VAL A 129 -11.70 -5.70 5.25
N SER A 130 -11.43 -4.94 4.18
CA SER A 130 -12.07 -3.63 3.96
C SER A 130 -13.49 -3.72 3.41
N LYS A 131 -13.87 -4.86 2.81
CA LYS A 131 -15.17 -5.03 2.15
C LYS A 131 -16.34 -4.66 3.06
N ASP A 132 -16.42 -5.30 4.23
CA ASP A 132 -17.52 -5.09 5.17
C ASP A 132 -17.52 -3.63 5.68
N ALA A 133 -16.34 -3.02 5.86
CA ALA A 133 -16.23 -1.63 6.29
C ALA A 133 -16.74 -0.65 5.23
N VAL A 134 -16.44 -0.89 3.94
CA VAL A 134 -16.97 -0.10 2.81
C VAL A 134 -18.48 -0.24 2.75
N GLU A 135 -19.00 -1.46 2.71
CA GLU A 135 -20.45 -1.72 2.63
C GLU A 135 -21.21 -1.07 3.79
N THR A 136 -20.66 -1.16 5.01
CA THR A 136 -21.33 -0.60 6.19
C THR A 136 -21.30 0.92 6.19
N THR A 137 -20.15 1.53 5.85
CA THR A 137 -20.04 3.00 5.82
C THR A 137 -20.92 3.60 4.70
N ASP A 138 -20.99 2.93 3.56
CA ASP A 138 -21.83 3.35 2.43
C ASP A 138 -23.32 3.24 2.75
N GLU A 139 -23.74 2.17 3.45
CA GLU A 139 -25.12 2.03 3.89
C GLU A 139 -25.50 3.10 4.92
N SER A 140 -24.62 3.43 5.88
CA SER A 140 -24.88 4.51 6.84
C SER A 140 -25.03 5.88 6.17
N LEU A 141 -24.18 6.19 5.18
CA LEU A 141 -24.33 7.41 4.37
C LEU A 141 -25.63 7.41 3.56
N ARG A 142 -26.02 6.27 2.98
CA ARG A 142 -27.26 6.13 2.22
C ARG A 142 -28.49 6.35 3.08
N LEU A 143 -28.53 5.76 4.27
CA LEU A 143 -29.63 5.93 5.23
C LEU A 143 -29.75 7.39 5.67
N LEU A 144 -28.62 8.05 5.97
CA LEU A 144 -28.60 9.48 6.32
C LEU A 144 -29.09 10.38 5.17
N ALA A 145 -28.73 10.09 3.93
CA ALA A 145 -29.20 10.83 2.76
C ALA A 145 -30.74 10.80 2.62
N THR A 146 -31.36 9.68 3.00
CA THR A 146 -32.82 9.49 2.92
C THR A 146 -33.58 9.81 4.22
N CYS A 147 -32.88 10.21 5.28
CA CYS A 147 -33.51 10.42 6.59
C CYS A 147 -34.36 11.70 6.60
N GLU A 148 -35.68 11.57 6.58
CA GLU A 148 -36.60 12.73 6.55
C GLU A 148 -36.43 13.68 7.74
N LYS A 149 -35.98 13.15 8.89
CA LYS A 149 -35.75 13.92 10.12
C LYS A 149 -34.40 14.66 10.13
N ALA A 150 -33.50 14.38 9.18
CA ALA A 150 -32.22 15.07 9.06
C ALA A 150 -32.36 16.38 8.28
N ASP A 151 -31.62 17.41 8.70
CA ASP A 151 -31.61 18.70 8.01
C ASP A 151 -31.12 18.56 6.55
N GLU A 152 -31.62 19.42 5.67
CA GLU A 152 -31.27 19.40 4.24
C GLU A 152 -29.76 19.42 3.97
N PRO A 153 -28.91 20.20 4.67
CA PRO A 153 -27.47 20.16 4.48
C PRO A 153 -26.84 18.80 4.82
N ILE A 154 -27.33 18.12 5.85
CA ILE A 154 -26.86 16.80 6.28
C ILE A 154 -27.17 15.76 5.20
N ARG A 155 -28.43 15.72 4.75
CA ARG A 155 -28.86 14.81 3.67
C ARG A 155 -28.07 15.04 2.39
N THR A 156 -27.91 16.31 2.02
CA THR A 156 -27.17 16.71 0.81
C THR A 156 -25.69 16.32 0.90
N ALA A 157 -25.06 16.48 2.07
CA ALA A 157 -23.66 16.09 2.28
C ALA A 157 -23.49 14.57 2.16
N ALA A 158 -24.41 13.80 2.75
CA ALA A 158 -24.41 12.34 2.67
C ALA A 158 -24.67 11.84 1.24
N GLU A 159 -25.65 12.41 0.53
CA GLU A 159 -25.96 12.09 -0.87
C GLU A 159 -24.78 12.39 -1.80
N LYS A 160 -24.09 13.52 -1.58
CA LYS A 160 -22.91 13.89 -2.36
C LYS A 160 -21.67 13.08 -2.01
N CYS A 161 -21.72 12.25 -0.97
CA CYS A 161 -20.60 11.43 -0.55
C CYS A 161 -20.38 10.21 -1.46
N THR A 162 -19.98 10.50 -2.68
CA THR A 162 -19.69 9.50 -3.71
C THR A 162 -18.21 9.48 -4.04
N GLY A 163 -17.81 8.45 -4.79
CA GLY A 163 -16.45 8.27 -5.27
C GLY A 163 -15.47 7.76 -4.20
N ALA A 164 -14.22 7.63 -4.63
CA ALA A 164 -13.09 7.18 -3.83
C ALA A 164 -12.02 8.29 -3.79
N ALA A 165 -11.22 8.31 -2.73
CA ALA A 165 -10.09 9.22 -2.62
C ALA A 165 -9.00 8.87 -3.64
N ALA A 166 -8.31 9.89 -4.16
CA ALA A 166 -7.10 9.70 -4.94
C ALA A 166 -5.91 9.49 -4.01
N ASP A 167 -4.93 8.68 -4.44
CA ASP A 167 -3.62 8.53 -3.80
C ASP A 167 -3.67 8.19 -2.30
N VAL A 168 -4.50 7.22 -1.93
CA VAL A 168 -4.62 6.76 -0.54
C VAL A 168 -3.31 6.14 -0.06
N THR A 169 -2.87 6.57 1.12
CA THR A 169 -1.68 6.10 1.83
C THR A 169 -2.06 5.63 3.23
N SER A 170 -1.20 4.84 3.86
CA SER A 170 -1.37 4.42 5.26
C SER A 170 -1.58 5.63 6.18
N LYS A 171 -0.84 6.72 5.93
CA LYS A 171 -0.93 7.98 6.67
C LYS A 171 -2.24 8.75 6.44
N SER A 172 -2.70 8.85 5.20
CA SER A 172 -3.97 9.55 4.90
C SER A 172 -5.17 8.79 5.48
N LEU A 173 -5.13 7.46 5.42
CA LEU A 173 -6.13 6.59 6.02
C LEU A 173 -6.14 6.69 7.55
N GLU A 174 -4.97 6.63 8.19
CA GLU A 174 -4.83 6.82 9.65
C GLU A 174 -5.37 8.18 10.09
N SER A 175 -5.10 9.24 9.32
CA SER A 175 -5.62 10.58 9.62
C SER A 175 -7.15 10.64 9.54
N ALA A 176 -7.75 10.02 8.51
CA ALA A 176 -9.20 9.96 8.37
C ALA A 176 -9.87 9.13 9.48
N LEU A 177 -9.26 8.02 9.88
CA LEU A 177 -9.72 7.20 11.00
C LEU A 177 -9.67 7.95 12.33
N ASN A 178 -8.58 8.67 12.60
CA ASN A 178 -8.44 9.46 13.82
C ASN A 178 -9.46 10.60 13.86
N ALA A 179 -9.67 11.31 12.74
CA ALA A 179 -10.68 12.35 12.65
C ALA A 179 -12.09 11.79 12.90
N PHE A 180 -12.41 10.60 12.35
CA PHE A 180 -13.69 9.95 12.62
C PHE A 180 -13.82 9.50 14.09
N ALA A 181 -12.76 8.97 14.70
CA ALA A 181 -12.74 8.57 16.10
C ALA A 181 -12.99 9.76 17.06
N GLU A 182 -12.54 10.97 16.71
CA GLU A 182 -12.78 12.18 17.50
C GLU A 182 -14.26 12.57 17.56
N LEU A 183 -15.08 12.15 16.59
CA LEU A 183 -16.53 12.41 16.57
C LEU A 183 -17.32 11.50 17.50
N VAL A 184 -16.73 10.36 17.88
CA VAL A 184 -17.37 9.32 18.71
C VAL A 184 -16.42 8.93 19.84
N PRO A 185 -16.21 9.82 20.84
CA PRO A 185 -15.20 9.65 21.88
C PRO A 185 -15.35 8.35 22.68
N ASP A 186 -16.59 7.91 22.88
CA ASP A 186 -16.89 6.69 23.63
C ASP A 186 -16.44 5.41 22.91
N ASP A 187 -16.35 5.43 21.57
CA ASP A 187 -15.92 4.29 20.75
C ASP A 187 -14.55 4.56 20.08
N ALA A 188 -13.90 5.67 20.41
CA ALA A 188 -12.72 6.15 19.70
C ALA A 188 -11.57 5.13 19.69
N ASP A 189 -11.39 4.42 20.81
CA ASP A 189 -10.34 3.41 20.93
C ASP A 189 -10.63 2.17 20.07
N GLU A 190 -11.88 1.74 19.99
CA GLU A 190 -12.31 0.62 19.14
C GLU A 190 -12.19 0.98 17.65
N ILE A 191 -12.60 2.20 17.29
CA ILE A 191 -12.46 2.74 15.92
C ILE A 191 -10.99 2.77 15.51
N ARG A 192 -10.11 3.26 16.39
CA ARG A 192 -8.67 3.27 16.13
C ARG A 192 -8.13 1.86 16.01
N GLU A 193 -8.43 0.96 16.95
CA GLU A 193 -7.92 -0.41 16.93
C GLU A 193 -8.32 -1.15 15.65
N HIS A 194 -9.59 -1.08 15.26
CA HIS A 194 -10.06 -1.71 14.03
C HIS A 194 -9.53 -1.01 12.78
N GLY A 195 -9.47 0.32 12.80
CA GLY A 195 -8.90 1.11 11.72
C GLY A 195 -7.44 0.78 11.45
N MET A 196 -6.67 0.47 12.50
CA MET A 196 -5.27 0.09 12.38
C MET A 196 -5.04 -1.18 11.58
N VAL A 197 -6.05 -2.06 11.43
CA VAL A 197 -5.96 -3.23 10.54
C VAL A 197 -5.80 -2.79 9.08
N PHE A 198 -6.58 -1.79 8.64
CA PHE A 198 -6.47 -1.25 7.29
C PHE A 198 -5.16 -0.49 7.08
N VAL A 199 -4.77 0.33 8.07
CA VAL A 199 -3.52 1.09 8.04
C VAL A 199 -2.32 0.15 7.95
N ALA A 200 -2.29 -0.92 8.74
CA ALA A 200 -1.22 -1.92 8.71
C ALA A 200 -1.19 -2.65 7.36
N GLY A 201 -2.34 -3.07 6.83
CA GLY A 201 -2.41 -3.74 5.53
C GLY A 201 -1.92 -2.85 4.38
N LEU A 202 -2.30 -1.57 4.37
CA LEU A 202 -1.84 -0.62 3.36
C LEU A 202 -0.35 -0.30 3.51
N LYS A 203 0.14 -0.17 4.75
CA LYS A 203 1.57 0.01 5.03
C LYS A 203 2.40 -1.16 4.55
N SER A 204 1.92 -2.41 4.72
CA SER A 204 2.59 -3.59 4.17
C SER A 204 2.72 -3.52 2.65
N LEU A 205 1.70 -3.05 1.94
CA LEU A 205 1.77 -2.84 0.48
C LEU A 205 2.74 -1.73 0.09
N GLU A 206 2.77 -0.62 0.83
CA GLU A 206 3.75 0.45 0.62
C GLU A 206 5.18 -0.07 0.82
N ASP A 207 5.41 -0.91 1.83
CA ASP A 207 6.68 -1.57 2.08
C ASP A 207 7.03 -2.57 0.96
N ASP A 208 6.07 -3.34 0.44
CA ASP A 208 6.31 -4.24 -0.70
C ASP A 208 6.75 -3.47 -1.95
N VAL A 209 6.08 -2.36 -2.27
CA VAL A 209 6.47 -1.48 -3.39
C VAL A 209 7.89 -0.99 -3.21
N ARG A 210 8.26 -0.55 -1.99
CA ARG A 210 9.61 -0.09 -1.67
C ARG A 210 10.64 -1.23 -1.81
N MET A 211 10.39 -2.40 -1.22
CA MET A 211 11.31 -3.54 -1.26
C MET A 211 11.54 -4.05 -2.69
N ALA A 212 10.49 -4.13 -3.50
CA ALA A 212 10.62 -4.50 -4.91
C ALA A 212 11.41 -3.46 -5.71
N GLY A 213 11.21 -2.17 -5.43
CA GLY A 213 11.98 -1.08 -6.04
C GLY A 213 13.47 -1.12 -5.67
N GLU A 214 13.79 -1.40 -4.40
CA GLU A 214 15.16 -1.60 -3.93
C GLU A 214 15.82 -2.80 -4.62
N ALA A 215 15.13 -3.95 -4.69
CA ALA A 215 15.62 -5.14 -5.36
C ALA A 215 15.86 -4.91 -6.87
N LYS A 216 14.96 -4.17 -7.53
CA LYS A 216 15.13 -3.75 -8.92
C LYS A 216 16.40 -2.91 -9.09
N TYR A 217 16.58 -1.87 -8.27
CA TYR A 217 17.76 -1.00 -8.33
C TYR A 217 19.06 -1.79 -8.12
N GLU A 218 19.08 -2.73 -7.18
CA GLU A 218 20.24 -3.60 -6.96
C GLU A 218 20.54 -4.51 -8.16
N ALA A 219 19.50 -5.04 -8.82
CA ALA A 219 19.65 -5.84 -10.02
C ALA A 219 20.24 -5.02 -11.18
N GLU A 220 19.75 -3.80 -11.40
CA GLU A 220 20.24 -2.88 -12.44
C GLU A 220 21.69 -2.45 -12.17
N LYS A 221 22.04 -2.16 -10.92
CA LYS A 221 23.41 -1.82 -10.54
C LYS A 221 24.37 -2.99 -10.78
N ALA A 222 23.96 -4.20 -10.41
CA ALA A 222 24.75 -5.41 -10.61
C ALA A 222 24.90 -5.76 -12.10
N GLU A 223 23.88 -5.49 -12.92
CA GLU A 223 23.99 -5.57 -14.37
C GLU A 223 25.04 -4.61 -14.94
N GLY A 224 25.04 -3.35 -14.48
CA GLY A 224 26.07 -2.37 -14.84
C GLY A 224 27.48 -2.85 -14.50
N ASP A 225 27.69 -3.37 -13.29
CA ASP A 225 28.98 -3.95 -12.88
C ASP A 225 29.41 -5.12 -13.79
N ALA A 226 28.46 -5.98 -14.19
CA ALA A 226 28.73 -7.12 -15.07
C ALA A 226 29.12 -6.66 -16.48
N SER A 227 28.43 -5.65 -17.00
CA SER A 227 28.70 -5.05 -18.30
C SER A 227 30.07 -4.34 -18.31
N ASP A 228 30.40 -3.55 -17.29
CA ASP A 228 31.71 -2.90 -17.14
C ASP A 228 32.88 -3.90 -17.09
N ALA A 229 32.67 -5.03 -16.41
CA ALA A 229 33.65 -6.10 -16.33
C ALA A 229 33.85 -6.78 -17.70
N ALA A 230 32.78 -7.04 -18.43
CA ALA A 230 32.81 -7.66 -19.75
C ALA A 230 33.41 -6.76 -20.84
N ASP A 231 33.28 -5.44 -20.69
CA ASP A 231 33.82 -4.46 -21.64
C ASP A 231 35.21 -3.95 -21.22
N GLY A 232 35.69 -4.37 -20.05
CA GLY A 232 37.06 -4.13 -19.60
C GLY A 232 37.30 -2.73 -19.07
N ALA A 233 36.24 -1.95 -18.83
CA ALA A 233 36.29 -0.57 -18.36
C ALA A 233 36.88 -0.45 -16.94
N ARG A 234 36.80 -1.50 -16.11
CA ARG A 234 37.29 -1.48 -14.71
C ARG A 234 38.65 -2.16 -14.49
N ALA A 235 39.22 -2.84 -15.49
CA ALA A 235 40.45 -3.64 -15.33
C ALA A 235 41.77 -2.86 -15.53
N VAL A 236 41.73 -1.55 -15.76
CA VAL A 236 42.95 -0.75 -16.05
C VAL A 236 43.49 -0.01 -14.80
N LEU A 237 42.72 0.13 -13.71
CA LEU A 237 43.10 1.04 -12.62
C LEU A 237 43.81 0.42 -11.40
N THR A 238 43.98 -0.89 -11.31
CA THR A 238 44.59 -1.51 -10.09
C THR A 238 45.90 -2.26 -10.30
N SER A 239 46.42 -2.41 -11.53
CA SER A 239 47.66 -3.17 -11.75
C SER A 239 48.75 -2.45 -12.57
N GLY A 240 48.50 -1.22 -13.04
CA GLY A 240 49.36 -0.56 -14.02
C GLY A 240 50.14 0.70 -13.59
N CYS A 241 49.98 1.21 -12.36
CA CYS A 241 50.49 2.55 -12.01
C CYS A 241 51.24 2.65 -10.66
N VAL A 242 51.86 1.58 -10.17
CA VAL A 242 52.72 1.66 -8.96
C VAL A 242 54.19 1.30 -9.24
N LEU A 243 54.52 0.68 -10.38
CA LEU A 243 55.90 0.21 -10.64
C LEU A 243 56.74 1.09 -11.59
N SER A 244 56.22 2.19 -12.13
CA SER A 244 56.97 3.05 -13.05
C SER A 244 57.43 4.39 -12.46
N LEU A 245 57.15 4.67 -11.18
CA LEU A 245 57.53 5.93 -10.53
C LEU A 245 58.74 5.83 -9.57
N LEU A 246 59.33 4.64 -9.38
CA LEU A 246 60.52 4.44 -8.54
C LEU A 246 61.84 4.27 -9.33
N ALA A 247 61.82 4.42 -10.65
CA ALA A 247 63.04 4.38 -11.49
C ALA A 247 63.52 5.79 -11.94
N ALA A 248 62.92 6.87 -11.42
CA ALA A 248 63.21 8.24 -11.87
C ALA A 248 63.41 9.26 -10.74
N LEU A 249 63.84 8.83 -9.55
CA LEU A 249 64.33 9.73 -8.49
C LEU A 249 65.50 9.07 -7.74
N HIS A 250 66.71 9.53 -8.11
CA HIS A 250 67.99 9.50 -7.40
C HIS A 250 68.53 8.15 -6.90
#